data_AF-A0A6H9Y843-F1
#
_entry.id   AF-A0A6H9Y843-F1
#
_cell.length_a   1.000
_cell.length_b   1.000
_cell.length_c   1.000
_cell.angle_alpha   90.00
_cell.angle_beta   90.00
_cell.angle_gamma   90.00
#
_symmetry.space_group_name_H-M   'P 1'
#
loop_
_entity.id
_entity.type
_entity.pdbx_description
1 polymer ?
#
loop_
_entity_poly.entity_id
_entity_poly.type
_entity_poly.pdbx_seq_one_letter_code
_entity_poly.pdbx_strand_id
1 'polypeptide(L)' 'MNTPLKAFLEGGPADLPERIVRITPPGVEVKLPFRGGYEHFKVTPRHHDTAEGRLPVFEWTERTAVAE' A
#
# COMPACT_ATOMS: atom_id res chain seq x y z
N MET A 1 9.09 -19.15 8.15
CA MET A 1 8.43 -18.16 9.02
C MET A 1 7.88 -17.05 8.13
N ASN A 2 6.57 -17.02 7.91
CA ASN A 2 5.93 -16.03 7.06
C ASN A 2 5.49 -14.85 7.95
N THR A 3 6.45 -14.06 8.43
CA THR A 3 6.10 -12.85 9.20
C THR A 3 5.30 -11.95 8.25
N PRO A 4 4.02 -11.64 8.55
CA PRO A 4 3.27 -10.74 7.69
C PRO A 4 3.97 -9.39 7.71
N LEU A 5 4.62 -9.02 6.61
CA LEU A 5 5.20 -7.70 6.45
C LEU A 5 4.05 -6.71 6.30
N LYS A 6 4.12 -5.61 7.04
CA LYS A 6 3.20 -4.50 6.87
C LYS A 6 3.88 -3.43 6.02
N ALA A 7 3.09 -2.67 5.28
CA ALA A 7 3.55 -1.55 4.48
C ALA A 7 2.74 -0.30 4.82
N PHE A 8 3.39 0.85 4.75
CA PHE A 8 2.74 2.14 4.90
C PHE A 8 2.40 2.72 3.52
N LEU A 9 1.15 3.08 3.29
CA LEU A 9 0.64 3.67 2.05
C LEU A 9 0.71 5.19 2.13
N GLU A 10 1.57 5.78 1.31
CA GLU A 10 1.77 7.22 1.20
C GLU A 10 1.12 7.76 -0.09
N GLY A 11 0.41 8.89 0.01
CA GLY A 11 -0.34 9.47 -1.11
C GLY A 11 -1.72 8.85 -1.33
N GLY A 12 -2.20 8.86 -2.57
CA GLY A 12 -3.49 8.27 -2.94
C GLY A 12 -4.70 8.97 -2.32
N PRO A 13 -5.87 8.31 -2.30
CA PRO A 13 -7.10 8.88 -1.77
C PRO A 13 -6.94 9.25 -0.30
N ALA A 14 -7.31 10.47 0.10
CA ALA A 14 -7.34 10.88 1.51
C ALA A 14 -8.25 9.97 2.35
N ASP A 15 -9.31 9.47 1.71
CA ASP A 15 -10.40 8.66 2.25
C ASP A 15 -10.06 7.16 2.39
N LEU A 16 -8.78 6.79 2.27
CA LEU A 16 -8.38 5.40 2.49
C LEU A 16 -8.64 5.01 3.95
N PRO A 17 -9.34 3.88 4.19
CA PRO A 17 -9.70 3.46 5.55
C PRO A 17 -8.47 3.08 6.38
N GLU A 18 -7.45 2.51 5.76
CA GLU A 18 -6.21 2.09 6.41
C GLU A 18 -5.00 2.54 5.60
N ARG A 19 -4.04 3.20 6.26
CA ARG A 19 -2.73 3.56 5.69
C ARG A 19 -1.71 2.44 5.86
N ILE A 20 -1.91 1.54 6.82
CA ILE A 20 -0.99 0.43 7.06
C ILE A 20 -1.69 -0.85 6.63
N VAL A 21 -1.15 -1.51 5.61
CA VAL A 21 -1.74 -2.74 5.05
C VAL A 21 -0.77 -3.91 5.18
N ARG A 22 -1.31 -5.12 5.33
CA ARG A 22 -0.50 -6.33 5.27
C ARG A 22 -0.13 -6.63 3.83
N ILE A 23 1.13 -6.90 3.58
CA ILE A 23 1.66 -7.29 2.28
C ILE A 23 2.23 -8.70 2.36
N THR A 24 2.08 -9.45 1.25
CA THR A 24 2.71 -10.76 1.10
C THR A 24 3.98 -10.57 0.27
N PRO A 25 5.18 -10.67 0.87
CA PRO A 25 6.42 -10.66 0.10
C PRO A 25 6.52 -11.88 -0.82
N PRO A 26 7.20 -11.78 -1.98
CA PRO A 26 7.87 -10.61 -2.53
C PRO A 26 6.89 -9.74 -3.37
N GLY A 27 6.24 -8.77 -2.73
CA GLY A 27 5.38 -7.80 -3.40
C GLY A 27 6.12 -6.48 -3.60
N VAL A 28 6.38 -6.10 -4.84
CA VAL A 28 6.90 -4.76 -5.19
C VAL A 28 5.79 -3.75 -5.47
N GLU A 29 4.56 -4.24 -5.60
CA GLU A 29 3.37 -3.44 -5.87
C GLU A 29 2.22 -3.95 -4.98
N VAL A 30 1.43 -3.02 -4.48
CA VAL A 30 0.16 -3.27 -3.79
C VAL A 30 -0.96 -2.69 -4.65
N LYS A 31 -1.93 -3.53 -5.00
CA LYS A 31 -3.17 -3.10 -5.66
C LYS A 31 -4.29 -3.17 -4.63
N LEU A 32 -4.76 -2.01 -4.20
CA LEU A 32 -5.83 -1.91 -3.21
C LEU A 32 -7.16 -1.66 -3.92
N PRO A 33 -8.14 -2.58 -3.85
CA PRO A 33 -9.46 -2.32 -4.40
C PRO A 33 -10.14 -1.18 -3.62
N PHE A 34 -10.47 -0.10 -4.31
CA PHE A 34 -11.11 1.08 -3.72
C PHE A 34 -12.09 1.75 -4.69
N ARG A 35 -13.33 1.98 -4.23
CA ARG A 35 -14.40 2.71 -4.95
C ARG A 35 -14.59 2.26 -6.42
N GLY A 36 -14.69 0.95 -6.68
CA GLY A 36 -14.89 0.43 -8.04
C GLY A 36 -13.65 0.48 -8.93
N GLY A 37 -12.46 0.53 -8.33
CA GLY A 37 -11.18 0.52 -9.03
C GLY A 37 -10.08 -0.10 -8.17
N TYR A 38 -8.85 -0.03 -8.65
CA TYR A 38 -7.65 -0.40 -7.93
C TYR A 38 -6.75 0.82 -7.78
N GLU A 39 -6.37 1.13 -6.55
CA GLU A 39 -5.28 2.06 -6.26
C GLU A 39 -3.98 1.27 -6.30
N HIS A 40 -3.04 1.72 -7.12
CA HIS A 40 -1.73 1.10 -7.25
C HIS A 40 -0.74 1.86 -6.37
N PHE A 41 -0.01 1.11 -5.55
CA PHE A 41 1.10 1.62 -4.77
C PHE A 41 2.35 0.82 -5.07
N LYS A 42 3.47 1.49 -5.26
CA LYS A 42 4.76 0.85 -5.51
C LYS A 42 5.68 1.01 -4.33
N VAL A 43 6.44 -0.04 -4.03
CA VAL A 43 7.46 0.00 -2.99
C VAL A 43 8.50 1.06 -3.33
N THR A 44 8.89 1.83 -2.32
CA THR A 44 9.98 2.79 -2.42
C THR A 44 11.12 2.38 -1.49
N PRO A 45 12.36 2.87 -1.69
CA PRO A 45 13.44 2.64 -0.73
C PRO A 45 13.22 3.36 0.61
N ARG A 46 12.19 4.20 0.72
CA ARG A 46 11.86 4.93 1.95
C ARG A 46 11.16 4.00 2.94
N HIS A 47 11.37 4.29 4.21
CA HIS A 47 10.74 3.61 5.31
C HIS A 47 10.14 4.66 6.26
N HIS A 48 8.99 4.36 6.82
CA HIS A 48 8.30 5.22 7.77
C HIS A 48 8.27 4.54 9.14
N ASP A 49 8.66 5.27 10.18
CA ASP A 49 8.53 4.82 11.56
C ASP A 49 7.06 4.95 11.98
N THR A 50 6.45 3.83 12.33
CA THR A 50 5.05 3.76 12.78
C THR A 50 4.99 3.14 14.17
N ALA A 51 3.81 3.16 14.79
CA ALA A 51 3.59 2.46 16.06
C ALA A 51 3.88 0.95 15.97
N GLU A 52 3.87 0.38 14.77
CA GLU A 52 4.15 -1.04 14.51
C GLU A 52 5.64 -1.32 14.22
N GLY A 53 6.47 -0.28 14.25
CA GLY A 53 7.88 -0.30 13.85
C GLY A 53 8.12 0.36 12.50
N ARG A 54 9.32 0.12 11.97
CA ARG A 54 9.79 0.70 10.71
C ARG A 54 9.21 -0.08 9.52
N LEU A 55 8.28 0.52 8.79
CA LEU A 55 7.60 -0.11 7.65
C LEU A 55 8.10 0.46 6.32
N PRO A 56 8.21 -0.34 5.25
CA PRO A 56 8.48 0.17 3.91
C PRO A 56 7.33 1.08 3.45
N VAL A 57 7.69 2.18 2.79
CA VAL A 57 6.72 3.12 2.22
C VAL A 57 6.38 2.70 0.81
N PHE A 58 5.09 2.54 0.58
CA PHE A 58 4.46 2.28 -0.70
C PHE A 58 3.79 3.57 -1.16
N GLU A 59 4.35 4.17 -2.19
CA GLU A 59 3.83 5.43 -2.73
C GLU A 59 2.77 5.14 -3.77
N TRP A 60 1.64 5.86 -3.68
CA TRP A 60 0.58 5.80 -4.66
C TRP A 60 1.07 6.31 -6.02
N THR A 61 0.85 5.53 -7.07
CA THR A 61 1.28 5.89 -8.43
C THR A 61 0.11 6.18 -9.35
N GLU A 62 -0.89 5.31 -9.37
CA GLU A 62 -2.00 5.41 -10.32
C GLU A 62 -3.25 4.72 -9.79
N ARG A 63 -4.40 5.06 -10.39
CA ARG A 63 -5.67 4.40 -10.16
C ARG A 63 -6.16 3.78 -11.46
N THR A 64 -6.47 2.50 -11.43
CA THR A 64 -7.18 1.82 -12.52
C THR A 64 -8.65 1.72 -12.15
N ALA A 65 -9.53 2.41 -12.88
CA ALA A 65 -10.96 2.18 -12.77
C ALA A 65 -11.30 0.82 -13.40
N VAL A 66 -12.14 0.01 -12.74
CA VAL A 66 -12.71 -1.16 -13.41
C VAL A 66 -13.83 -0.62 -14.30
N ALA A 67 -13.60 -0.60 -15.61
CA ALA A 67 -14.67 -0.33 -16.56
C ALA A 67 -15.67 -1.50 -16.51
N GLU A 68 -16.92 -1.18 -16.19
CA GLU A 68 -18.07 -2.10 -16.23
C GLU A 68 -18.57 -2.27 -17.67
#